data_AF-A0A6L3GMG6-F1
#
_entry.id   AF-A0A6L3GMG6-F1
#
_cell.length_a   1.000
_cell.length_b   1.000
_cell.length_c   1.000
_cell.angle_alpha   90.00
_cell.angle_beta   90.00
_cell.angle_gamma   90.00
#
_symmetry.space_group_name_H-M   'P 1'
#
loop_
_entity.id
_entity.type
_entity.pdbx_description
1 polymer ?
#
loop_
_entity_poly.entity_id
_entity_poly.type
_entity_poly.pdbx_seq_one_letter_code
_entity_poly.pdbx_strand_id
1 'polypeptide(L)'
;MDNKFTWLPFYKELSNWLLGKQNSQLELISKLKEIGITGFRDGTEKGKEITLQEIDPFTFLAYLNKFHSDERRVEILQDLRRKLPFKCPEPTDVSGIPTTHPMKVHLFPWKTIRGNNDINVLWELFGQVKEGKVDERLFQTALNIKSVGKGKLSIVLFYVNPEKYVPLDSNTSSYLRSKKLGYTYDSFASYNELSEKIVKTLGKR
;
A
#
# COMPACT_ATOMS: atom_id res chain seq x y z
N MET A 1 -9.22 -14.92 -23.52
CA MET A 1 -7.97 -14.50 -22.85
C MET A 1 -8.40 -13.68 -21.67
N ASP A 2 -8.15 -14.15 -20.45
CA ASP A 2 -8.48 -13.35 -19.26
C ASP A 2 -7.68 -12.06 -19.31
N ASN A 3 -8.39 -10.93 -19.30
CA ASN A 3 -7.76 -9.63 -19.23
C ASN A 3 -7.14 -9.51 -17.83
N LYS A 4 -5.80 -9.54 -17.74
CA LYS A 4 -5.08 -9.45 -16.46
C LYS A 4 -4.65 -8.02 -16.21
N PHE A 5 -4.48 -7.67 -14.94
CA PHE A 5 -4.01 -6.36 -14.49
C PHE A 5 -4.99 -5.21 -14.80
N THR A 6 -6.29 -5.51 -14.90
CA THR A 6 -7.37 -4.52 -15.10
C THR A 6 -7.49 -3.53 -13.95
N TRP A 7 -6.88 -3.83 -12.80
CA TRP A 7 -6.79 -2.96 -11.64
C TRP A 7 -5.79 -1.81 -11.78
N LEU A 8 -4.85 -1.85 -12.74
CA LEU A 8 -3.82 -0.82 -12.89
C LEU A 8 -4.40 0.59 -13.09
N PRO A 9 -5.36 0.83 -14.01
CA PRO A 9 -5.99 2.14 -14.17
C PRO A 9 -6.70 2.62 -12.88
N PHE A 10 -7.33 1.70 -12.15
CA PHE A 10 -7.99 2.01 -10.88
C PHE A 10 -7.00 2.48 -9.82
N TYR A 11 -5.90 1.75 -9.61
CA TYR A 11 -4.88 2.14 -8.63
C TYR A 11 -4.18 3.45 -9.01
N LYS A 12 -4.04 3.74 -10.31
CA LYS A 12 -3.52 5.03 -10.80
C LYS A 12 -4.43 6.19 -10.40
N GLU A 13 -5.74 6.09 -10.64
CA GLU A 13 -6.70 7.12 -10.21
C GLU A 13 -6.84 7.19 -8.69
N LEU A 14 -6.88 6.05 -8.01
CA LEU A 14 -6.98 5.98 -6.55
C LEU A 14 -5.79 6.66 -5.87
N SER A 15 -4.58 6.37 -6.31
CA SER A 15 -3.37 6.99 -5.75
C SER A 15 -3.32 8.50 -6.00
N ASN A 16 -3.81 8.98 -7.16
CA ASN A 16 -3.94 10.41 -7.43
C ASN A 16 -4.99 11.07 -6.51
N TRP A 17 -6.13 10.41 -6.29
CA TRP A 17 -7.18 10.91 -5.42
C TRP A 17 -6.74 10.99 -3.95
N LEU A 18 -5.94 10.03 -3.48
CA LEU A 18 -5.42 10.03 -2.11
C LEU A 18 -4.48 11.21 -1.80
N LEU A 19 -3.76 11.77 -2.78
CA LEU A 19 -2.79 12.87 -2.56
C LEU A 19 -3.38 14.08 -1.82
N GLY A 20 -4.65 14.41 -2.09
CA GLY A 20 -5.33 15.55 -1.48
C GLY A 20 -6.05 15.25 -0.16
N LYS A 21 -5.85 14.08 0.45
CA LYS A 21 -6.71 13.57 1.54
C LYS A 21 -6.07 13.55 2.92
N GLN A 22 -4.91 14.18 3.10
CA GLN A 22 -4.21 14.22 4.39
C GLN A 22 -5.05 14.82 5.53
N ASN A 23 -5.89 15.81 5.22
CA ASN A 23 -6.79 16.46 6.19
C ASN A 23 -8.18 15.80 6.25
N SER A 24 -8.40 14.68 5.54
CA SER A 24 -9.69 13.99 5.42
C SER A 24 -9.62 12.54 5.90
N GLN A 25 -8.75 12.23 6.87
CA GLN A 25 -8.46 10.85 7.31
C GLN A 25 -9.71 10.11 7.82
N LEU A 26 -10.59 10.79 8.56
CA LEU A 26 -11.86 10.19 9.00
C LEU A 26 -12.81 9.89 7.83
N GLU A 27 -12.82 10.74 6.79
CA GLU A 27 -13.58 10.47 5.54
C GLU A 27 -13.05 9.21 4.86
N LEU A 28 -11.72 9.04 4.81
CA LEU A 28 -11.09 7.83 4.25
C LEU A 28 -11.52 6.58 5.02
N ILE A 29 -11.50 6.62 6.35
CA ILE A 29 -11.95 5.52 7.21
C ILE A 29 -13.45 5.24 6.97
N SER A 30 -14.28 6.29 6.85
CA SER A 30 -15.72 6.14 6.54
C SER A 30 -15.93 5.42 5.21
N LYS A 31 -15.21 5.82 4.16
CA LYS A 31 -15.31 5.18 2.84
C LYS A 31 -14.95 3.71 2.88
N LEU A 32 -13.92 3.32 3.63
CA LEU A 32 -13.58 1.90 3.82
C LEU A 32 -14.72 1.15 4.54
N LYS A 33 -15.35 1.75 5.55
CA LYS A 33 -16.51 1.16 6.25
C LYS A 33 -17.71 0.99 5.32
N GLU A 34 -18.01 2.00 4.49
CA GLU A 34 -19.13 2.02 3.56
C GLU A 34 -19.07 0.90 2.51
N ILE A 35 -17.86 0.48 2.13
CA ILE A 35 -17.63 -0.66 1.23
C ILE A 35 -17.47 -2.00 1.99
N GLY A 36 -17.88 -2.05 3.26
CA GLY A 36 -17.93 -3.29 4.05
C GLY A 36 -16.58 -3.77 4.59
N ILE A 37 -15.56 -2.91 4.65
CA ILE A 37 -14.31 -3.23 5.35
C ILE A 37 -14.52 -3.02 6.85
N THR A 38 -13.98 -3.91 7.69
CA THR A 38 -14.10 -3.87 9.16
C THR A 38 -12.72 -3.88 9.83
N GLY A 39 -12.62 -3.96 11.16
CA GLY A 39 -11.33 -4.13 11.86
C GLY A 39 -10.48 -2.85 11.94
N PHE A 40 -11.10 -1.73 12.30
CA PHE A 40 -10.45 -0.43 12.51
C PHE A 40 -9.98 -0.26 13.96
N ARG A 41 -9.26 -1.26 14.48
CA ARG A 41 -8.67 -1.25 15.82
C ARG A 41 -7.32 -0.56 15.79
N ASP A 42 -7.08 0.34 16.72
CA ASP A 42 -5.87 1.15 16.89
C ASP A 42 -5.24 0.93 18.28
N GLY A 43 -5.17 -0.34 18.66
CA GLY A 43 -4.66 -0.78 19.96
C GLY A 43 -5.70 -0.84 21.05
N THR A 44 -5.23 -0.78 22.29
CA THR A 44 -6.04 -0.92 23.50
C THR A 44 -5.39 -0.14 24.62
N GLU A 45 -6.21 0.56 25.41
CA GLU A 45 -5.79 1.26 26.61
C GLU A 45 -6.69 0.83 27.77
N LYS A 46 -6.08 0.35 28.86
CA LYS A 46 -6.79 -0.13 30.06
C LYS A 46 -7.90 -1.14 29.75
N GLY A 47 -7.64 -2.06 28.81
CA GLY A 47 -8.59 -3.10 28.38
C GLY A 47 -9.70 -2.63 27.43
N LYS A 48 -9.76 -1.34 27.09
CA LYS A 48 -10.71 -0.80 26.11
C LYS A 48 -10.07 -0.66 24.74
N GLU A 49 -10.77 -1.12 23.71
CA GLU A 49 -10.33 -0.95 22.33
C GLU A 49 -10.30 0.53 21.94
N ILE A 50 -9.23 0.96 21.28
CA ILE A 50 -9.15 2.28 20.66
C ILE A 50 -9.55 2.10 19.20
N THR A 51 -10.56 2.86 18.74
CA THR A 51 -10.92 2.90 17.33
C THR A 51 -9.95 3.80 16.56
N LEU A 52 -9.55 3.37 15.37
CA LEU A 52 -8.71 4.14 14.45
C LEU A 52 -9.38 5.46 14.08
N GLN A 53 -8.65 6.57 14.27
CA GLN A 53 -9.08 7.93 13.90
C GLN A 53 -8.17 8.59 12.86
N GLU A 54 -6.97 8.04 12.67
CA GLU A 54 -5.93 8.58 11.80
C GLU A 54 -5.47 7.48 10.85
N ILE A 55 -5.24 7.81 9.58
CA ILE A 55 -4.84 6.85 8.55
C ILE A 55 -3.96 7.53 7.52
N ASP A 56 -2.93 6.83 7.06
CA ASP A 56 -2.11 7.21 5.91
C ASP A 56 -2.57 6.49 4.62
N PRO A 57 -2.16 6.96 3.42
CA PRO A 57 -2.56 6.37 2.15
C PRO A 57 -2.14 4.91 1.96
N PHE A 58 -0.96 4.54 2.47
CA PHE A 58 -0.46 3.16 2.37
C PHE A 58 -1.30 2.22 3.21
N THR A 59 -1.66 2.62 4.43
CA THR A 59 -2.57 1.83 5.28
C THR A 59 -3.97 1.74 4.65
N PHE A 60 -4.48 2.81 4.02
CA PHE A 60 -5.73 2.75 3.26
C PHE A 60 -5.67 1.68 2.15
N LEU A 61 -4.61 1.68 1.34
CA LEU A 61 -4.38 0.67 0.29
C LEU A 61 -4.21 -0.75 0.86
N ALA A 62 -3.56 -0.88 2.02
CA ALA A 62 -3.42 -2.16 2.72
C ALA A 62 -4.77 -2.71 3.21
N TYR A 63 -5.70 -1.85 3.64
CA TYR A 63 -7.06 -2.25 4.02
C TYR A 63 -7.84 -2.86 2.84
N LEU A 64 -7.66 -2.33 1.62
CA LEU A 64 -8.29 -2.89 0.41
C LEU A 64 -7.75 -4.30 0.08
N ASN A 65 -6.50 -4.58 0.43
CA ASN A 65 -5.77 -5.79 0.06
C ASN A 65 -5.69 -6.84 1.17
N LYS A 66 -6.46 -6.70 2.24
CA LYS A 66 -6.34 -7.60 3.39
C LYS A 66 -7.15 -8.89 3.31
N PHE A 67 -7.83 -9.12 2.19
CA PHE A 67 -8.71 -10.27 1.98
C PHE A 67 -7.96 -11.37 1.23
N HIS A 68 -8.29 -12.63 1.51
CA HIS A 68 -7.60 -13.78 0.91
C HIS A 68 -8.18 -14.19 -0.45
N SER A 69 -9.49 -14.03 -0.64
CA SER A 69 -10.18 -14.35 -1.90
C SER A 69 -10.04 -13.21 -2.89
N ASP A 70 -9.68 -13.55 -4.13
CA ASP A 70 -9.60 -12.58 -5.22
C ASP A 70 -10.97 -12.01 -5.58
N GLU A 71 -12.03 -12.83 -5.51
CA GLU A 71 -13.42 -12.40 -5.74
C GLU A 71 -13.81 -11.29 -4.76
N ARG A 72 -13.54 -11.47 -3.46
CA ARG A 72 -13.84 -10.44 -2.45
C ARG A 72 -13.02 -9.18 -2.68
N ARG A 73 -11.76 -9.30 -3.11
CA ARG A 73 -10.92 -8.14 -3.40
C ARG A 73 -11.45 -7.37 -4.60
N VAL A 74 -11.81 -8.07 -5.69
CA VAL A 74 -12.43 -7.45 -6.87
C VAL A 74 -13.70 -6.71 -6.47
N GLU A 75 -14.59 -7.33 -5.70
CA GLU A 75 -15.83 -6.71 -5.19
C GLU A 75 -15.52 -5.41 -4.41
N ILE A 76 -14.57 -5.45 -3.47
CA ILE A 76 -14.15 -4.26 -2.70
C ILE A 76 -13.65 -3.13 -3.60
N LEU A 77 -12.85 -3.45 -4.62
CA LEU A 77 -12.32 -2.43 -5.54
C LEU A 77 -13.44 -1.84 -6.42
N GLN A 78 -14.37 -2.67 -6.90
CA GLN A 78 -15.54 -2.22 -7.67
C GLN A 78 -16.47 -1.35 -6.82
N ASP A 79 -16.72 -1.72 -5.57
CA ASP A 79 -17.51 -0.92 -4.62
C ASP A 79 -16.88 0.46 -4.40
N LEU A 80 -15.57 0.50 -4.15
CA LEU A 80 -14.85 1.76 -3.99
C LEU A 80 -14.87 2.59 -5.28
N ARG A 81 -14.69 1.94 -6.43
CA ARG A 81 -14.75 2.58 -7.75
C ARG A 81 -16.09 3.27 -8.00
N ARG A 82 -17.21 2.65 -7.63
CA ARG A 82 -18.57 3.22 -7.80
C ARG A 82 -18.85 4.38 -6.84
N LYS A 83 -18.14 4.45 -5.70
CA LYS A 83 -18.28 5.51 -4.68
C LYS A 83 -17.41 6.74 -4.95
N LEU A 84 -16.52 6.68 -5.93
CA LEU A 84 -15.57 7.74 -6.26
C LEU A 84 -15.79 8.24 -7.69
N PRO A 85 -15.52 9.52 -7.97
CA PRO A 85 -15.74 10.12 -9.29
C PRO A 85 -14.63 9.73 -10.29
N PHE A 86 -14.23 8.46 -10.30
CA PHE A 86 -13.21 7.91 -11.17
C PHE A 86 -13.77 7.71 -12.58
N LYS A 87 -12.87 7.63 -13.57
CA LYS A 87 -13.23 7.44 -14.98
C LYS A 87 -12.80 6.07 -15.52
N CYS A 88 -11.81 5.44 -14.89
CA CYS A 88 -11.34 4.11 -15.25
C CYS A 88 -12.48 3.07 -15.26
N PRO A 89 -12.36 1.96 -16.01
CA PRO A 89 -13.29 0.85 -15.90
C PRO A 89 -13.24 0.22 -14.51
N GLU A 90 -14.27 -0.56 -14.18
CA GLU A 90 -14.26 -1.42 -13.01
C GLU A 90 -13.19 -2.51 -13.17
N PRO A 91 -12.33 -2.73 -12.15
CA PRO A 91 -11.39 -3.82 -12.18
C PRO A 91 -12.14 -5.16 -12.15
N THR A 92 -11.68 -6.13 -12.91
CA THR A 92 -12.24 -7.50 -12.96
C THR A 92 -11.27 -8.56 -12.45
N ASP A 93 -10.05 -8.15 -12.08
CA ASP A 93 -9.03 -9.03 -11.50
C ASP A 93 -8.14 -8.27 -10.52
N VAL A 94 -7.39 -9.03 -9.71
CA VAL A 94 -6.37 -8.52 -8.76
C VAL A 94 -5.04 -9.23 -8.95
N SER A 95 -4.78 -9.71 -10.17
CA SER A 95 -3.60 -10.51 -10.50
C SER A 95 -2.33 -9.74 -10.16
N GLY A 96 -1.42 -10.37 -9.42
CA GLY A 96 -0.12 -9.78 -9.09
C GLY A 96 -0.15 -8.71 -7.99
N ILE A 97 -1.32 -8.37 -7.42
CA ILE A 97 -1.37 -7.49 -6.24
C ILE A 97 -1.10 -8.34 -4.99
N PRO A 98 -0.03 -8.07 -4.20
CA PRO A 98 0.21 -8.76 -2.94
C PRO A 98 -0.94 -8.56 -1.95
N THR A 99 -1.24 -9.57 -1.14
CA THR A 99 -2.18 -9.45 -0.03
C THR A 99 -1.50 -8.93 1.23
N THR A 100 -2.27 -8.28 2.10
CA THR A 100 -1.82 -7.87 3.43
C THR A 100 -2.48 -8.75 4.50
N HIS A 101 -1.73 -9.18 5.51
CA HIS A 101 -2.33 -9.95 6.59
C HIS A 101 -3.35 -9.08 7.37
N PRO A 102 -4.60 -9.53 7.63
CA PRO A 102 -5.65 -8.73 8.27
C PRO A 102 -5.24 -8.07 9.60
N MET A 103 -4.43 -8.77 10.40
CA MET A 103 -3.92 -8.27 11.69
C MET A 103 -2.71 -7.32 11.58
N LYS A 104 -2.15 -7.11 10.38
CA LYS A 104 -0.94 -6.31 10.15
C LYS A 104 -1.17 -5.23 9.10
N VAL A 105 -2.38 -4.67 9.02
CA VAL A 105 -2.75 -3.66 8.01
C VAL A 105 -2.07 -2.30 8.20
N HIS A 106 -1.82 -1.88 9.44
CA HIS A 106 -1.25 -0.56 9.73
C HIS A 106 0.24 -0.49 9.39
N LEU A 107 0.65 0.49 8.60
CA LEU A 107 2.06 0.81 8.37
C LEU A 107 2.67 1.67 9.51
N PHE A 108 1.98 1.73 10.64
CA PHE A 108 2.40 2.45 11.83
C PHE A 108 1.99 1.65 13.09
N PRO A 109 2.61 1.92 14.25
CA PRO A 109 2.23 1.28 15.51
C PRO A 109 0.83 1.71 16.00
N TRP A 110 0.27 0.97 16.95
CA TRP A 110 -0.97 1.40 17.62
C TRP A 110 -0.82 2.75 18.33
N LYS A 111 -1.95 3.42 18.55
CA LYS A 111 -2.04 4.75 19.18
C LYS A 111 -1.22 4.90 20.46
N THR A 112 -1.18 3.85 21.29
CA THR A 112 -0.49 3.88 22.59
C THR A 112 1.05 3.89 22.48
N ILE A 113 1.61 3.57 21.31
CA ILE A 113 3.05 3.40 21.12
C ILE A 113 3.61 4.04 19.84
N ARG A 114 2.77 4.61 18.96
CA ARG A 114 3.24 5.33 17.76
C ARG A 114 3.82 6.68 18.14
N GLY A 115 4.80 7.13 17.37
CA GLY A 115 5.30 8.50 17.44
C GLY A 115 4.26 9.50 16.94
N ASN A 116 4.28 10.70 17.50
CA ASN A 116 3.33 11.78 17.15
C ASN A 116 3.40 12.19 15.66
N ASN A 117 4.54 11.94 15.00
CA ASN A 117 4.75 12.34 13.61
C ASN A 117 4.76 11.15 12.62
N ASP A 118 4.60 9.91 13.09
CA ASP A 118 4.75 8.71 12.26
C ASP A 118 3.79 8.74 11.05
N ILE A 119 2.53 9.10 11.28
CA ILE A 119 1.50 9.16 10.22
C ILE A 119 1.80 10.30 9.23
N ASN A 120 2.30 11.44 9.70
CA ASN A 120 2.68 12.56 8.82
C ASN A 120 3.87 12.19 7.92
N VAL A 121 4.87 11.49 8.45
CA VAL A 121 5.99 10.97 7.67
C VAL A 121 5.49 10.08 6.53
N LEU A 122 4.49 9.23 6.79
CA LEU A 122 3.89 8.37 5.75
C LEU A 122 3.10 9.17 4.70
N TRP A 123 2.40 10.23 5.09
CA TRP A 123 1.74 11.14 4.15
C TRP A 123 2.76 11.86 3.25
N GLU A 124 3.83 12.39 3.83
CA GLU A 124 4.89 13.06 3.08
C GLU A 124 5.59 12.10 2.11
N LEU A 125 5.90 10.88 2.59
CA LEU A 125 6.51 9.85 1.75
C LEU A 125 5.60 9.49 0.58
N PHE A 126 4.29 9.34 0.81
CA PHE A 126 3.33 9.06 -0.26
C PHE A 126 3.36 10.15 -1.34
N GLY A 127 3.40 11.42 -0.95
CA GLY A 127 3.55 12.56 -1.86
C GLY A 127 4.82 12.45 -2.72
N GLN A 128 5.98 12.26 -2.09
CA GLN A 128 7.25 12.16 -2.80
C GLN A 128 7.33 10.93 -3.72
N VAL A 129 6.73 9.81 -3.33
CA VAL A 129 6.63 8.59 -4.14
C VAL A 129 5.82 8.84 -5.40
N LYS A 130 4.72 9.61 -5.28
CA LYS A 130 3.87 10.01 -6.41
C LYS A 130 4.54 11.00 -7.35
N GLU A 131 5.34 11.92 -6.82
CA GLU A 131 6.14 12.86 -7.59
C GLU A 131 7.38 12.21 -8.23
N GLY A 132 7.77 11.03 -7.75
CA GLY A 132 8.98 10.33 -8.19
C GLY A 132 10.27 10.95 -7.64
N LYS A 133 10.19 11.78 -6.60
CA LYS A 133 11.29 12.52 -5.99
C LYS A 133 11.41 12.19 -4.50
N VAL A 134 11.65 10.92 -4.19
CA VAL A 134 11.77 10.46 -2.80
C VAL A 134 13.12 10.87 -2.23
N ASP A 135 13.08 11.63 -1.14
CA ASP A 135 14.21 11.96 -0.30
C ASP A 135 14.63 10.74 0.53
N GLU A 136 15.93 10.45 0.52
CA GLU A 136 16.48 9.29 1.21
C GLU A 136 16.28 9.39 2.73
N ARG A 137 16.37 10.59 3.33
CA ARG A 137 16.22 10.75 4.78
C ARG A 137 14.78 10.51 5.20
N LEU A 138 13.81 11.01 4.44
CA LEU A 138 12.40 10.73 4.68
C LEU A 138 12.09 9.24 4.54
N PHE A 139 12.62 8.59 3.50
CA PHE A 139 12.46 7.15 3.33
C PHE A 139 13.03 6.36 4.52
N GLN A 140 14.24 6.69 4.97
CA GLN A 140 14.85 6.06 6.15
C GLN A 140 14.02 6.33 7.41
N THR A 141 13.48 7.54 7.55
CA THR A 141 12.59 7.90 8.68
C THR A 141 11.35 7.00 8.68
N ALA A 142 10.70 6.80 7.53
CA ALA A 142 9.56 5.91 7.39
C ALA A 142 9.93 4.44 7.66
N LEU A 143 11.09 3.97 7.18
CA LEU A 143 11.57 2.61 7.42
C LEU A 143 11.90 2.35 8.90
N ASN A 144 12.29 3.39 9.64
CA ASN A 144 12.59 3.32 11.07
C ASN A 144 11.34 3.44 11.96
N ILE A 145 10.15 3.72 11.41
CA ILE A 145 8.90 3.64 12.16
C ILE A 145 8.75 2.20 12.69
N LYS A 146 8.48 2.08 13.99
CA LYS A 146 8.35 0.76 14.63
C LYS A 146 7.31 -0.08 13.89
N SER A 147 7.63 -1.36 13.66
CA SER A 147 6.78 -2.32 12.92
C SER A 147 6.72 -2.13 11.40
N VAL A 148 7.46 -1.17 10.82
CA VAL A 148 7.66 -1.07 9.37
C VAL A 148 8.86 -1.92 8.96
N GLY A 149 8.60 -3.07 8.35
CA GLY A 149 9.64 -3.91 7.77
C GLY A 149 9.83 -3.61 6.28
N LYS A 150 11.04 -3.84 5.75
CA LYS A 150 11.39 -3.62 4.33
C LYS A 150 10.44 -4.30 3.34
N GLY A 151 10.06 -5.56 3.60
CA GLY A 151 9.10 -6.26 2.75
C GLY A 151 7.75 -5.54 2.71
N LYS A 152 7.24 -5.13 3.87
CA LYS A 152 5.98 -4.38 3.98
C LYS A 152 6.04 -3.03 3.28
N LEU A 153 7.12 -2.28 3.48
CA LEU A 153 7.32 -0.98 2.84
C LEU A 153 7.36 -1.12 1.31
N SER A 154 8.03 -2.16 0.78
CA SER A 154 8.07 -2.40 -0.67
C SER A 154 6.69 -2.77 -1.26
N ILE A 155 5.87 -3.52 -0.52
CA ILE A 155 4.51 -3.88 -0.94
C ILE A 155 3.63 -2.63 -1.05
N VAL A 156 3.66 -1.76 -0.04
CA VAL A 156 2.82 -0.57 -0.07
C VAL A 156 3.29 0.46 -1.09
N LEU A 157 4.60 0.56 -1.36
CA LEU A 157 5.14 1.38 -2.45
C LEU A 157 4.69 0.86 -3.81
N PHE A 158 4.68 -0.47 -3.99
CA PHE A 158 4.11 -1.11 -5.18
C PHE A 158 2.63 -0.78 -5.36
N TYR A 159 1.82 -0.77 -4.29
CA TYR A 159 0.41 -0.35 -4.41
C TYR A 159 0.28 1.07 -4.97
N VAL A 160 1.20 1.99 -4.64
CA VAL A 160 1.14 3.38 -5.13
C VAL A 160 1.55 3.51 -6.59
N ASN A 161 2.62 2.82 -6.99
CA ASN A 161 3.14 2.87 -8.36
C ASN A 161 3.63 1.49 -8.81
N PRO A 162 2.70 0.62 -9.27
CA PRO A 162 3.01 -0.76 -9.63
C PRO A 162 3.82 -0.91 -10.91
N GLU A 163 3.91 0.14 -11.73
CA GLU A 163 4.74 0.16 -12.95
C GLU A 163 6.22 0.42 -12.62
N LYS A 164 6.50 1.08 -11.48
CA LYS A 164 7.85 1.48 -11.09
C LYS A 164 8.47 0.56 -10.04
N TYR A 165 7.69 0.17 -9.03
CA TYR A 165 8.20 -0.54 -7.86
C TYR A 165 7.95 -2.04 -7.94
N VAL A 166 8.70 -2.81 -7.16
CA VAL A 166 8.53 -4.26 -7.05
C VAL A 166 8.18 -4.62 -5.61
N PRO A 167 7.13 -5.42 -5.36
CA PRO A 167 6.78 -5.83 -4.02
C PRO A 167 7.68 -6.99 -3.59
N LEU A 168 8.49 -6.81 -2.55
CA LEU A 168 9.41 -7.83 -2.04
C LEU A 168 8.75 -8.67 -0.95
N ASP A 169 7.56 -9.19 -1.24
CA ASP A 169 6.91 -10.23 -0.44
C ASP A 169 7.67 -11.58 -0.59
N SER A 170 7.26 -12.60 0.17
CA SER A 170 7.94 -13.90 0.18
C SER A 170 7.93 -14.61 -1.19
N ASN A 171 6.84 -14.50 -1.96
CA ASN A 171 6.71 -15.16 -3.24
C ASN A 171 7.57 -14.46 -4.28
N THR A 172 7.47 -13.13 -4.36
CA THR A 172 8.29 -12.33 -5.27
C THR A 172 9.77 -12.47 -4.95
N SER A 173 10.16 -12.39 -3.67
CA SER A 173 11.55 -12.56 -3.24
C SER A 173 12.09 -13.95 -3.58
N SER A 174 11.28 -15.01 -3.40
CA SER A 174 11.68 -16.39 -3.76
C SER A 174 11.85 -16.54 -5.27
N TYR A 175 10.96 -15.95 -6.06
CA TYR A 175 11.06 -15.95 -7.51
C TYR A 175 12.31 -15.22 -8.00
N LEU A 176 12.58 -14.01 -7.50
CA LEU A 176 13.78 -13.24 -7.83
C LEU A 176 15.06 -13.98 -7.46
N ARG A 177 15.09 -14.62 -6.28
CA ARG A 177 16.20 -15.48 -5.86
C ARG A 177 16.44 -16.62 -6.83
N SER A 178 15.37 -17.30 -7.29
CA SER A 178 15.49 -18.39 -8.28
C SER A 178 16.08 -17.92 -9.63
N LYS A 179 15.89 -16.63 -9.97
CA LYS A 179 16.44 -15.97 -11.15
C LYS A 179 17.82 -15.35 -10.92
N LYS A 180 18.42 -15.53 -9.73
CA LYS A 180 19.69 -14.90 -9.32
C LYS A 180 19.65 -13.37 -9.42
N LEU A 181 18.48 -12.77 -9.17
CA LEU A 181 18.28 -11.32 -9.10
C LEU A 181 18.31 -10.85 -7.64
N GLY A 182 18.60 -9.56 -7.44
CA GLY A 182 18.53 -8.93 -6.12
C GLY A 182 17.09 -8.89 -5.60
N TYR A 183 16.90 -9.07 -4.29
CA TYR A 183 15.59 -9.09 -3.62
C TYR A 183 15.61 -8.43 -2.24
N THR A 184 16.67 -7.67 -1.93
CA THR A 184 16.85 -6.94 -0.66
C THR A 184 17.35 -5.53 -0.96
N TYR A 185 17.06 -4.59 -0.07
CA TYR A 185 17.51 -3.20 -0.17
C TYR A 185 17.77 -2.63 1.22
N ASP A 186 18.55 -1.56 1.31
CA ASP A 186 18.87 -0.85 2.56
C ASP A 186 18.56 0.65 2.48
N SER A 187 18.33 1.16 1.27
CA SER A 187 18.08 2.57 0.95
C SER A 187 17.00 2.71 -0.10
N PHE A 188 16.42 3.91 -0.24
CA PHE A 188 15.51 4.17 -1.36
C PHE A 188 16.26 4.03 -2.68
N ALA A 189 17.49 4.54 -2.77
CA ALA A 189 18.32 4.40 -3.98
C ALA A 189 18.51 2.94 -4.41
N SER A 190 18.90 2.06 -3.48
CA SER A 190 19.07 0.63 -3.77
C SER A 190 17.75 -0.07 -4.10
N TYR A 191 16.65 0.32 -3.46
CA TYR A 191 15.32 -0.19 -3.79
C TYR A 191 14.84 0.23 -5.18
N ASN A 192 15.06 1.50 -5.54
CA ASN A 192 14.69 2.06 -6.83
C ASN A 192 15.49 1.41 -7.97
N GLU A 193 16.81 1.30 -7.82
CA GLU A 193 17.67 0.61 -8.81
C GLU A 193 17.28 -0.86 -8.98
N LEU A 194 17.03 -1.56 -7.86
CA LEU A 194 16.56 -2.94 -7.88
C LEU A 194 15.24 -3.07 -8.64
N SER A 195 14.28 -2.19 -8.37
CA SER A 195 12.96 -2.22 -9.02
C SER A 195 13.08 -1.93 -10.51
N GLU A 196 13.82 -0.89 -10.90
CA GLU A 196 14.08 -0.55 -12.30
C GLU A 196 14.72 -1.70 -13.08
N LYS A 197 15.73 -2.35 -12.48
CA LYS A 197 16.39 -3.52 -13.07
C LYS A 197 15.41 -4.65 -13.29
N ILE A 198 14.61 -4.99 -12.27
CA ILE A 198 13.63 -6.08 -12.35
C ILE A 198 12.56 -5.79 -13.39
N VAL A 199 11.98 -4.59 -13.39
CA VAL A 199 10.96 -4.16 -14.36
C VAL A 199 11.54 -4.21 -15.78
N LYS A 200 12.78 -3.76 -15.99
CA LYS A 200 13.45 -3.83 -17.30
C LYS A 200 13.71 -5.27 -17.76
N THR A 201 14.08 -6.17 -16.84
CA THR A 201 14.43 -7.56 -17.16
C THR A 201 13.20 -8.46 -17.32
N LEU A 202 12.17 -8.28 -16.49
CA LEU A 202 11.02 -9.19 -16.40
C LEU A 202 9.69 -8.58 -16.83
N GLY A 203 9.60 -7.24 -16.88
CA GLY A 203 8.39 -6.50 -17.26
C GLY A 203 8.16 -6.37 -18.76
N LYS A 204 9.14 -6.75 -19.60
CA LYS A 204 8.93 -6.91 -21.04
C LYS A 204 8.17 -8.21 -21.29
N ARG A 205 6.85 -8.12 -21.45
CA ARG A 205 6.01 -9.14 -22.07
C ARG A 205 5.22 -8.52 -23.21
#